data_AF-A0A2P7QP41-F1
#
_entry.id   AF-A0A2P7QP41-F1
#
_cell.length_a   1.000
_cell.length_b   1.000
_cell.length_c   1.000
_cell.angle_alpha   90.00
_cell.angle_beta   90.00
_cell.angle_gamma   90.00
#
_symmetry.space_group_name_H-M   'P 1'
#
loop_
_entity.id
_entity.type
_entity.pdbx_description
1 polymer ?
#
loop_
_entity_poly.entity_id
_entity_poly.type
_entity_poly.pdbx_seq_one_letter_code
_entity_poly.pdbx_strand_id
1 'polypeptide(L)' 'MKHFTFSLMLLQQRVDERLRLERQKGASNALVLTLLRQRKKRLAERLKRSLGTLTPVES' A
#
# COMPACT_ATOMS: atom_id res chain seq x y z
N MET A 1 2.91 -5.70 -17.30
CA MET A 1 2.96 -5.92 -15.83
C MET A 1 1.96 -7.00 -15.45
N LYS A 2 2.27 -7.90 -14.51
CA LYS A 2 1.30 -8.91 -14.04
C LYS A 2 0.05 -8.20 -13.50
N HIS A 3 -1.16 -8.62 -13.87
CA HIS A 3 -2.44 -8.04 -13.41
C HIS A 3 -2.51 -7.88 -11.88
N PHE A 4 -1.86 -8.79 -11.17
CA PHE A 4 -1.70 -8.77 -9.73
C PHE A 4 -0.95 -7.52 -9.21
N THR A 5 0.16 -7.15 -9.84
CA THR A 5 0.97 -5.97 -9.46
C THR A 5 0.19 -4.68 -9.68
N PHE A 6 -0.54 -4.58 -10.80
CA PHE A 6 -1.42 -3.44 -11.08
C PHE A 6 -2.52 -3.30 -10.02
N SER A 7 -3.15 -4.40 -9.63
CA SER A 7 -4.17 -4.42 -8.57
C SER A 7 -3.61 -3.97 -7.21
N LEU A 8 -2.36 -4.35 -6.90
CA LEU A 8 -1.68 -3.90 -5.69
C LEU A 8 -1.37 -2.40 -5.72
N MET A 9 -0.98 -1.86 -6.87
CA MET A 9 -0.73 -0.41 -7.04
C MET A 9 -2.03 0.39 -6.87
N LEU A 10 -3.14 -0.04 -7.47
CA LEU A 10 -4.46 0.58 -7.27
C LEU A 10 -4.88 0.55 -5.80
N LEU A 11 -4.67 -0.58 -5.13
CA LEU A 11 -5.01 -0.73 -3.72
C LEU A 11 -4.14 0.17 -2.83
N GLN A 12 -2.86 0.36 -3.18
CA GLN A 12 -1.99 1.32 -2.50
C GLN A 12 -2.49 2.76 -2.65
N GLN A 13 -2.85 3.18 -3.87
CA GLN A 13 -3.40 4.52 -4.13
C GLN A 13 -4.65 4.80 -3.29
N ARG A 14 -5.58 3.84 -3.21
CA ARG A 14 -6.80 3.98 -2.39
C ARG A 14 -6.50 4.12 -0.89
N VAL A 15 -5.49 3.41 -0.38
CA VAL A 15 -5.06 3.52 1.03
C VAL A 15 -4.45 4.90 1.29
N ASP A 16 -3.65 5.42 0.36
CA ASP A 16 -3.04 6.74 0.47
C ASP A 16 -4.10 7.86 0.42
N GLU A 17 -5.08 7.75 -0.46
CA GLU A 17 -6.22 8.67 -0.53
C GLU A 17 -7.03 8.64 0.77
N ARG A 18 -7.33 7.46 1.30
CA ARG A 18 -8.05 7.34 2.57
C ARG A 18 -7.26 7.90 3.74
N LEU A 19 -5.93 7.73 3.77
CA LEU A 19 -5.05 8.36 4.76
C LEU A 19 -5.12 9.88 4.68
N ARG A 20 -5.10 10.44 3.46
CA ARG A 20 -5.21 11.88 3.24
C ARG A 20 -6.56 12.42 3.73
N LEU A 21 -7.66 11.77 3.36
CA LEU A 21 -9.00 12.16 3.78
C LEU A 21 -9.17 12.09 5.30
N GLU A 22 -8.68 11.02 5.93
CA GLU A 22 -8.81 10.86 7.38
C GLU A 22 -7.96 11.88 8.16
N ARG A 23 -6.79 12.29 7.63
CA ARG A 23 -5.98 13.39 8.20
C ARG A 23 -6.62 14.77 8.03
N GLN A 24 -7.41 14.96 6.99
CA GLN A 24 -8.10 16.22 6.72
C GLN A 24 -9.38 16.37 7.57
N LYS A 25 -9.89 15.28 8.14
CA LYS A 25 -10.96 15.37 9.13
C LYS A 25 -10.44 16.03 10.41
N GLY A 26 -11.14 17.07 10.85
CA GLY A 26 -10.86 17.77 12.11
C GLY A 26 -10.89 16.85 13.35
N ALA A 27 -11.66 15.75 13.29
CA ALA A 27 -11.61 14.66 14.27
C ALA A 27 -11.01 13.40 13.61
N SER A 28 -9.71 13.42 13.37
CA SER A 28 -8.98 12.27 12.82
C SER A 28 -9.03 11.08 13.79
N ASN A 29 -9.59 9.94 13.37
CA ASN A 29 -9.60 8.75 14.20
C ASN A 29 -8.22 8.07 14.21
N ALA A 30 -7.52 8.13 15.35
CA ALA A 30 -6.17 7.59 15.52
C ALA A 30 -6.07 6.07 15.24
N LEU A 31 -7.11 5.30 15.59
CA LEU A 31 -7.14 3.86 15.30
C LEU A 31 -7.23 3.61 13.79
N VAL A 32 -8.09 4.37 13.09
CA VAL A 32 -8.23 4.28 11.63
C VAL A 32 -6.93 4.66 10.93
N LEU A 33 -6.27 5.73 11.36
CA LEU A 33 -4.96 6.12 10.82
C LEU A 33 -3.90 5.03 11.05
N THR A 34 -3.90 4.39 12.22
CA THR A 34 -2.97 3.31 12.54
C THR A 34 -3.19 2.10 11.65
N LEU A 35 -4.44 1.67 11.48
CA LEU A 35 -4.81 0.57 10.59
C LEU A 35 -4.44 0.84 9.13
N LEU A 36 -4.69 2.06 8.65
CA LEU A 36 -4.33 2.46 7.29
C LEU A 36 -2.81 2.48 7.07
N ARG A 37 -2.03 2.97 8.05
CA ARG A 37 -0.56 2.93 8.00
C ARG A 37 -0.03 1.49 7.97
N GLN A 38 -0.57 0.60 8.81
CA GLN A 38 -0.21 -0.82 8.79
C GLN A 38 -0.55 -1.48 7.45
N ARG A 39 -1.73 -1.19 6.91
CA ARG A 39 -2.16 -1.69 5.59
C ARG A 39 -1.25 -1.20 4.48
N LYS A 40 -0.86 0.08 4.49
CA LYS A 40 0.12 0.66 3.57
C LYS A 40 1.47 -0.09 3.62
N LYS A 41 2.00 -0.32 4.83
CA LYS A 41 3.26 -1.06 5.02
C LYS A 41 3.18 -2.47 4.44
N ARG A 42 2.11 -3.21 4.72
CA ARG A 42 1.90 -4.56 4.17
C ARG A 42 1.80 -4.57 2.65
N LEU A 43 1.13 -3.58 2.05
CA LEU A 43 1.02 -3.46 0.60
C LEU A 43 2.36 -3.14 -0.06
N ALA A 44 3.15 -2.25 0.54
CA ALA A 44 4.49 -1.93 0.06
C ALA A 44 5.41 -3.16 0.06
N GLU A 45 5.38 -3.97 1.14
CA GLU A 45 6.13 -5.24 1.19
C GLU A 45 5.66 -6.24 0.12
N ARG A 46 4.36 -6.36 -0.10
CA ARG A 46 3.81 -7.24 -1.15
C ARG A 46 4.20 -6.77 -2.56
N LEU A 47 4.20 -5.47 -2.80
CA LEU A 47 4.66 -4.87 -4.05
C LEU A 47 6.15 -5.08 -4.25
N LYS A 48 6.97 -4.84 -3.21
CA LYS A 48 8.41 -5.09 -3.23
C LYS A 48 8.72 -6.54 -3.57
N ARG A 49 8.00 -7.50 -2.99
CA ARG A 49 8.12 -8.93 -3.34
C ARG A 49 7.67 -9.19 -4.79
N SER A 50 6.52 -8.68 -5.19
CA SER A 50 6.00 -8.88 -6.56
C SER A 50 6.91 -8.29 -7.63
N LEU A 51 7.57 -7.17 -7.36
CA LEU A 51 8.53 -6.52 -8.25
C LEU A 51 9.91 -7.16 -8.15
N GLY A 52 10.36 -7.56 -6.96
CA GLY A 52 11.63 -8.27 -6.74
C GLY A 52 11.64 -9.69 -7.30
N THR A 53 10.49 -10.36 -7.40
CA THR A 53 10.35 -11.63 -8.14
C THR A 53 10.49 -11.48 -9.67
N LEU A 54 10.71 -10.27 -10.20
CA LEU A 54 11.05 -10.05 -11.61
C LEU A 54 12.55 -10.14 -11.91
N THR A 55 13.39 -10.38 -10.90
CA THR A 55 14.81 -10.70 -11.09
C THR A 55 15.18 -11.95 -10.31
N PRO A 56 15.29 -13.14 -10.95
CA PRO A 56 16.22 -14.12 -10.44
C PRO A 56 17.60 -13.49 -10.61
N VAL A 57 18.30 -13.24 -9.50
CA VAL A 57 19.74 -13.08 -9.54
C VAL A 57 20.28 -14.48 -9.79
N GLU A 58 20.42 -14.82 -11.07
CA GLU A 58 21.42 -15.81 -11.48
C GLU A 58 22.78 -15.14 -11.35
N SER A 59 23.55 -15.55 -10.35
CA SER A 59 25.01 -15.69 -10.33
C SER A 59 25.44 -16.22 -8.97
#